data_AF-A0A3P3Q873-F1
#
_entry.id   AF-A0A3P3Q873-F1
#
_cell.length_a   1.000
_cell.length_b   1.000
_cell.length_c   1.000
_cell.angle_alpha   90.00
_cell.angle_beta   90.00
_cell.angle_gamma   90.00
#
_symmetry.space_group_name_H-M   'P 1'
#
loop_
_entity.id
_entity.type
_entity.pdbx_description
1 polymer ?
#
loop_
_entity_poly.entity_id
_entity_poly.type
_entity_poly.pdbx_seq_one_letter_code
_entity_poly.pdbx_strand_id
1 'polypeptide(L)'
;MTNPADGLKDAMWHFLMTKGQKTNIPALKEYVYKLIALTTQKTAGQKKGISWSELDMVLFSVIVEATALVLSGELDKIEIGGVRDGDTKRHSN
;
A
#
# COMPACT_ATOMS: atom_id res chain seq x y z
N MET A 1 -14.56 30.64 -10.21
CA MET A 1 -14.45 29.18 -10.47
C MET A 1 -13.42 28.63 -9.49
N THR A 2 -13.78 27.59 -8.75
CA THR A 2 -12.85 26.90 -7.84
C THR A 2 -11.94 25.99 -8.67
N ASN A 3 -10.63 26.02 -8.42
CA ASN A 3 -9.70 25.15 -9.12
C ASN A 3 -9.88 23.71 -8.61
N PRO A 4 -10.17 22.71 -9.46
CA PRO A 4 -10.29 21.31 -9.05
C PRO A 4 -9.06 20.76 -8.29
N ALA A 5 -7.87 21.34 -8.50
CA ALA A 5 -6.66 20.97 -7.77
C ALA A 5 -6.72 21.31 -6.27
N ASP A 6 -7.46 22.35 -5.88
CA ASP A 6 -7.61 22.73 -4.47
C ASP A 6 -8.38 21.66 -3.69
N GLY A 7 -9.44 21.10 -4.28
CA GLY A 7 -10.20 20.00 -3.69
C GLY A 7 -9.39 18.70 -3.57
N LEU A 8 -8.53 18.41 -4.55
CA LEU A 8 -7.60 17.28 -4.46
C LEU A 8 -6.59 17.46 -3.31
N LYS A 9 -6.04 18.67 -3.16
CA LYS A 9 -5.08 18.99 -2.10
C LYS A 9 -5.69 18.83 -0.71
N ASP A 10 -6.91 19.32 -0.51
CA ASP A 10 -7.61 19.20 0.77
C ASP A 10 -7.96 17.74 1.10
N ALA A 11 -8.40 16.96 0.10
CA ALA A 11 -8.67 15.53 0.27
C ALA A 11 -7.40 14.75 0.63
N MET A 12 -6.27 15.03 -0.04
CA MET A 12 -4.98 14.42 0.28
C MET A 12 -4.49 14.83 1.68
N TRP A 13 -4.63 16.11 2.05
CA TRP A 13 -4.28 16.60 3.38
C TRP A 13 -5.10 15.88 4.47
N HIS A 14 -6.40 15.77 4.27
CA HIS A 14 -7.28 15.05 5.19
C HIS A 14 -6.91 13.58 5.30
N PHE A 15 -6.62 12.92 4.16
CA PHE A 15 -6.17 11.54 4.12
C PHE A 15 -4.84 11.31 4.86
N LEU A 16 -3.93 12.26 4.87
CA LEU A 16 -2.63 12.10 5.54
C LEU A 16 -2.67 12.45 7.03
N MET A 17 -3.46 13.46 7.41
CA MET A 17 -3.40 14.03 8.77
C MET A 17 -4.43 13.46 9.73
N THR A 18 -5.58 13.01 9.21
CA THR A 18 -6.68 12.57 10.06
C THR A 18 -6.52 11.08 10.33
N LYS A 19 -5.86 10.70 11.42
CA LYS A 19 -5.79 9.29 11.84
C LYS A 19 -7.18 8.63 11.80
N GLY A 20 -7.29 7.38 11.38
CA GLY A 20 -8.58 6.65 11.28
C GLY A 20 -8.86 5.99 9.93
N GLN A 21 -7.86 5.95 9.05
CA GLN A 21 -7.85 5.23 7.80
C GLN A 21 -8.16 3.77 8.09
N LYS A 22 -9.05 3.20 7.28
CA LYS A 22 -9.34 1.77 7.36
C LYS A 22 -8.36 1.04 6.46
N THR A 23 -7.52 0.22 7.07
CA THR A 23 -6.60 -0.66 6.36
C THR A 23 -7.35 -1.68 5.53
N ASN A 24 -6.87 -1.90 4.30
CA ASN A 24 -7.31 -2.99 3.44
C ASN A 24 -6.12 -3.85 3.01
N ILE A 25 -5.68 -4.76 3.90
CA ILE A 25 -4.54 -5.66 3.64
C ILE A 25 -4.77 -6.53 2.39
N PRO A 26 -5.98 -7.09 2.13
CA PRO A 26 -6.24 -7.81 0.88
C PRO A 26 -5.98 -6.97 -0.37
N ALA A 27 -6.48 -5.74 -0.43
CA ALA A 27 -6.27 -4.85 -1.57
C ALA A 27 -4.80 -4.46 -1.74
N LEU A 28 -4.09 -4.17 -0.64
CA LEU A 28 -2.64 -3.93 -0.68
C LEU A 28 -1.89 -5.10 -1.34
N LYS A 29 -2.20 -6.34 -0.93
CA LYS A 29 -1.60 -7.54 -1.53
C LYS A 29 -1.93 -7.67 -3.01
N GLU A 30 -3.19 -7.46 -3.39
CA GLU A 30 -3.64 -7.52 -4.78
C GLU A 30 -2.88 -6.52 -5.65
N TYR A 31 -2.79 -5.25 -5.22
CA TYR A 31 -2.08 -4.23 -5.99
C TYR A 31 -0.57 -4.47 -6.06
N VAL A 32 0.05 -5.00 -5.00
CA VAL A 32 1.46 -5.41 -5.04
C VAL A 32 1.68 -6.54 -6.05
N TYR A 33 0.84 -7.58 -6.05
CA TYR A 33 0.98 -8.66 -7.03
C TYR A 33 0.68 -8.21 -8.45
N LYS A 34 -0.29 -7.30 -8.63
CA LYS A 34 -0.54 -6.67 -9.92
C LYS A 34 0.67 -5.87 -10.38
N LEU A 35 1.28 -5.06 -9.52
CA LEU A 35 2.48 -4.30 -9.83
C LEU A 35 3.62 -5.23 -10.27
N ILE A 36 3.88 -6.31 -9.53
CA ILE A 36 4.85 -7.34 -9.89
C ILE A 36 4.54 -7.90 -11.28
N ALA A 37 3.30 -8.30 -11.56
CA ALA A 37 2.93 -8.83 -12.87
C ALA A 37 3.19 -7.80 -13.99
N LEU A 38 2.86 -6.52 -13.75
CA LEU A 38 3.06 -5.46 -14.73
C LEU A 38 4.55 -5.17 -14.99
N THR A 39 5.39 -5.18 -13.95
CA THR A 39 6.83 -4.90 -14.07
C THR A 39 7.66 -6.11 -14.51
N THR A 40 7.15 -7.33 -14.29
CA THR A 40 7.85 -8.60 -14.62
C THR A 40 7.48 -9.13 -16.00
N GLN A 41 6.53 -8.51 -16.70
CA GLN A 41 6.33 -8.73 -18.15
C GLN A 41 7.56 -8.23 -18.92
N LYS A 42 8.64 -9.03 -18.90
CA LYS A 42 9.81 -8.88 -19.75
C LYS A 42 9.34 -8.91 -21.21
N THR A 43 9.80 -7.91 -21.94
CA THR A 43 10.02 -7.89 -23.39
C THR A 43 10.45 -9.24 -23.96
N ALA A 44 9.50 -10.11 -24.25
CA ALA A 44 9.66 -11.30 -25.09
C ALA A 44 8.79 -11.09 -26.36
N GLY A 45 9.22 -10.17 -27.21
CA GLY A 45 8.80 -10.07 -28.62
C GLY A 45 7.36 -9.64 -28.92
N GLN A 46 6.40 -9.68 -27.99
CA GLN A 46 5.03 -9.23 -28.23
C GLN A 46 4.53 -8.35 -27.08
N LYS A 47 4.54 -7.04 -27.32
CA LYS A 47 3.88 -6.07 -26.44
C LYS A 47 2.37 -6.20 -26.59
N LYS A 48 1.70 -6.99 -25.74
CA LYS A 48 0.41 -6.51 -25.22
C LYS A 48 0.78 -5.41 -24.23
N GLY A 49 0.90 -4.19 -24.76
CA GLY A 49 1.43 -3.06 -24.01
C GLY A 49 0.54 -2.75 -22.82
N ILE A 50 1.05 -2.99 -21.62
CA ILE A 50 0.53 -2.34 -20.42
C ILE A 50 0.64 -0.84 -20.67
N SER A 51 -0.47 -0.12 -20.51
CA SER A 51 -0.43 1.34 -20.61
C SER A 51 0.37 1.88 -19.43
N TRP A 52 1.27 2.85 -19.67
CA TRP A 52 1.99 3.53 -18.59
C TRP A 52 1.02 4.13 -17.55
N SER A 53 -0.15 4.58 -18.00
CA SER A 53 -1.25 5.02 -17.13
C SER A 53 -1.77 3.95 -16.17
N GLU A 54 -1.81 2.68 -16.59
CA GLU A 54 -2.21 1.58 -15.71
C GLU A 54 -1.11 1.29 -14.67
N LEU A 55 0.16 1.37 -15.07
CA LEU A 55 1.27 1.22 -14.14
C LEU A 55 1.25 2.32 -13.07
N ASP A 56 1.06 3.58 -13.47
CA ASP A 56 0.99 4.72 -12.55
C ASP A 56 -0.18 4.59 -11.56
N MET A 57 -1.34 4.14 -12.05
CA MET A 57 -2.51 3.91 -11.19
C MET A 57 -2.25 2.81 -10.17
N VAL A 58 -1.67 1.67 -10.59
CA VAL A 58 -1.38 0.56 -9.69
C VAL A 58 -0.32 0.95 -8.66
N LEU A 59 0.72 1.69 -9.07
CA LEU A 59 1.73 2.22 -8.16
C LEU A 59 1.09 3.15 -7.12
N PHE A 60 0.23 4.06 -7.54
CA PHE A 60 -0.46 4.97 -6.62
C PHE A 60 -1.39 4.22 -5.66
N SER A 61 -2.11 3.20 -6.13
CA SER A 61 -2.93 2.34 -5.27
C SER A 61 -2.09 1.65 -4.19
N VAL A 62 -0.89 1.14 -4.52
CA VAL A 62 0.02 0.57 -3.52
C VAL A 62 0.41 1.62 -2.47
N ILE A 63 0.76 2.84 -2.91
CA ILE A 63 1.16 3.93 -2.00
C ILE A 63 0.01 4.31 -1.06
N VAL A 64 -1.22 4.44 -1.58
CA VAL A 64 -2.40 4.79 -0.79
C VAL A 64 -2.69 3.70 0.25
N GLU A 65 -2.74 2.44 -0.15
CA GLU A 65 -3.05 1.33 0.78
C GLU A 65 -1.95 1.13 1.84
N ALA A 66 -0.68 1.29 1.46
CA ALA A 66 0.43 1.24 2.41
C ALA A 66 0.37 2.41 3.41
N THR A 67 0.03 3.61 2.94
CA THR A 67 -0.14 4.78 3.80
C THR A 67 -1.31 4.57 4.77
N ALA A 68 -2.44 4.03 4.29
CA ALA A 68 -3.57 3.68 5.14
C ALA A 68 -3.21 2.63 6.20
N LEU A 69 -2.44 1.60 5.82
CA LEU A 69 -1.93 0.59 6.75
C LEU A 69 -1.12 1.21 7.90
N VAL A 70 -0.19 2.12 7.60
CA VAL A 70 0.60 2.83 8.62
C VAL A 70 -0.28 3.74 9.48
N LEU A 71 -1.09 4.60 8.86
CA LEU A 71 -1.88 5.61 9.58
C LEU A 71 -3.00 5.00 10.44
N SER A 72 -3.46 3.79 10.12
CA SER A 72 -4.43 3.05 10.93
C SER A 72 -3.87 2.51 12.26
N GLY A 73 -2.54 2.37 12.38
CA GLY A 73 -1.89 1.66 13.48
C GLY A 73 -2.03 0.13 13.45
N GLU A 74 -2.63 -0.46 12.41
CA GLU A 74 -2.70 -1.93 12.25
C GLU A 74 -1.31 -2.55 12.01
N LEU A 75 -0.40 -1.82 11.36
CA LEU A 75 0.99 -2.28 11.19
C LEU A 75 1.68 -2.48 12.54
N ASP A 76 1.57 -1.51 13.45
CA ASP A 76 2.15 -1.59 14.81
C ASP A 76 1.64 -2.82 15.57
N LYS A 77 0.36 -3.16 15.42
CA LYS A 77 -0.24 -4.36 16.04
C LYS A 77 0.37 -5.65 15.49
N ILE A 78 0.61 -5.71 14.17
CA ILE A 78 1.24 -6.84 13.51
C ILE A 78 2.70 -6.98 13.98
N GLU A 79 3.45 -5.88 14.06
CA GLU A 79 4.83 -5.89 14.55
C GLU A 79 4.93 -6.37 16.01
N ILE A 80 4.05 -5.87 16.90
CA ILE A 80 3.99 -6.31 18.30
C ILE A 80 3.56 -7.77 18.42
N GLY A 81 2.62 -8.22 17.58
CA GLY A 81 2.17 -9.62 17.53
C GLY A 81 3.25 -10.57 17.01
N GLY A 82 4.09 -10.11 16.06
CA GLY A 82 5.21 -10.86 15.50
C GLY A 82 6.40 -11.02 16.45
N VAL A 83 6.59 -10.11 17.41
CA VAL A 83 7.65 -10.21 18.44
C VAL A 83 7.37 -11.32 19.47
N ARG A 84 6.11 -11.76 19.64
CA ARG A 84 5.75 -12.73 20.69
C ARG A 84 6.05 -14.20 20.37
N ASP A 85 6.33 -14.55 19.11
CA ASP A 85 6.60 -15.95 18.71
C ASP A 85 8.10 -16.32 18.76
N GLY A 86 9.00 -15.33 18.94
CA GLY A 86 10.46 -15.53 18.96
C GLY A 86 11.11 -15.57 20.34
N ASP A 87 10.50 -14.97 21.38
CA ASP A 87 11.20 -14.67 22.63
C ASP A 87 10.94 -15.64 23.80
N THR A 88 10.06 -16.65 23.66
CA THR A 88 9.71 -17.57 24.78
C THR A 88 10.52 -18.85 24.87
N LYS A 89 11.61 -19.03 24.11
CA LYS A 89 12.50 -20.20 24.23
C LYS A 89 13.92 -19.88 24.66
N ARG A 90 14.11 -19.04 25.68
CA ARG A 90 15.30 -19.09 26.53
C ARG A 90 14.94 -18.70 27.94
N HIS A 91 14.65 -19.68 28.79
CA HIS A 91 15.10 -19.80 30.18
C HIS A 91 14.40 -21.00 30.82
N SER A 92 15.08 -22.14 30.85
CA SER A 92 14.95 -23.14 31.89
C SER A 92 16.33 -23.77 32.01
N ASN A 93 16.93 -23.48 33.16
CA ASN A 93 18.22 -23.98 33.61
C ASN A 93 18.10 -25.48 33.93
#